data_AF-A0A354HS11-F1
#
_entry.id   AF-A0A354HS11-F1
#
_cell.length_a   1.000
_cell.length_b   1.000
_cell.length_c   1.000
_cell.angle_alpha   90.00
_cell.angle_beta   90.00
_cell.angle_gamma   90.00
#
_symmetry.space_group_name_H-M   'P 1'
#
loop_
_entity.id
_entity.type
_entity.pdbx_description
1 polymer ?
#
loop_
_entity_poly.entity_id
_entity_poly.type
_entity_poly.pdbx_seq_one_letter_code
_entity_poly.pdbx_strand_id
1 'polypeptide(L)' 'MRDVFLNTAGIEDFIMEDELLALQPAVDSAHNLLAHKKGPGSEYLGWLDLPETAMT' A
#
# COMPACT_ATOMS: atom_id res chain seq x y z
N MET A 1 4.26 -9.79 17.28
CA MET A 1 3.96 -8.74 16.29
C MET A 1 4.54 -7.45 16.84
N ARG A 2 5.41 -6.75 16.12
CA ARG A 2 5.85 -5.40 16.53
C ARG A 2 4.90 -4.43 15.85
N ASP A 3 4.16 -3.69 16.65
CA ASP A 3 3.17 -2.75 16.12
C ASP A 3 3.89 -1.54 15.52
N VAL A 4 3.56 -1.26 14.26
CA VAL A 4 4.02 -0.06 13.56
C VAL A 4 2.84 0.90 13.52
N PHE A 5 3.05 2.13 13.98
CA PHE A 5 2.01 3.16 14.01
C PHE A 5 2.38 4.31 13.07
N LEU A 6 1.42 4.73 12.25
CA LEU A 6 1.51 5.95 11.46
C LEU A 6 0.87 7.10 12.24
N ASN A 7 1.66 8.13 12.57
CA ASN A 7 1.17 9.35 13.22
C ASN A 7 1.02 10.47 12.18
N THR A 8 -0.21 10.95 11.99
CA THR A 8 -0.56 12.00 11.01
C THR A 8 -0.84 13.36 11.64
N ALA A 9 -0.72 13.52 12.96
CA ALA A 9 -1.12 14.75 13.66
C ALA A 9 -0.44 16.03 13.12
N GLY A 10 0.78 15.92 12.57
CA GLY A 10 1.51 17.06 12.01
C GLY A 10 1.02 17.55 10.65
N ILE A 11 0.07 16.85 10.01
CA ILE A 11 -0.43 17.17 8.66
C ILE A 11 -1.95 17.39 8.59
N GLU A 12 -2.66 17.30 9.72
CA GLU A 12 -4.14 17.37 9.76
C GLU A 12 -4.69 18.70 9.23
N ASP A 13 -3.97 19.81 9.42
CA ASP A 13 -4.36 21.13 8.92
C ASP A 13 -4.13 21.30 7.39
N PHE A 14 -3.43 20.35 6.75
CA PHE A 14 -3.00 20.44 5.35
C PHE A 14 -3.67 19.43 4.43
N ILE A 15 -4.25 18.36 4.97
CA ILE A 15 -4.89 17.29 4.19
C ILE A 15 -6.30 17.09 4.72
N MET A 16 -7.28 17.29 3.85
CA MET A 16 -8.69 17.09 4.19
C MET A 16 -9.11 15.63 3.99
N GLU A 17 -10.04 15.16 4.83
CA GLU A 17 -10.50 13.77 4.80
C GLU A 17 -11.15 13.38 3.46
N ASP A 18 -11.92 14.29 2.87
CA ASP A 18 -12.57 14.09 1.57
C ASP A 18 -11.55 13.97 0.42
N GLU A 19 -10.49 14.76 0.45
CA GLU A 19 -9.37 14.65 -0.51
C GLU A 19 -8.67 13.30 -0.39
N LEU A 20 -8.46 12.80 0.83
CA LEU A 20 -7.87 11.49 1.06
C LEU A 20 -8.80 10.37 0.58
N LEU A 21 -10.09 10.44 0.90
CA LEU A 21 -11.09 9.45 0.48
C LEU A 21 -11.29 9.44 -1.04
N ALA A 22 -11.14 10.58 -1.72
CA ALA A 22 -11.19 10.66 -3.18
C ALA A 22 -10.08 9.85 -3.87
N LEU A 23 -8.97 9.54 -3.17
CA LEU A 23 -7.88 8.70 -3.69
C LEU A 23 -8.17 7.20 -3.59
N GLN A 24 -9.20 6.76 -2.84
CA GLN A 24 -9.49 5.35 -2.61
C GLN A 24 -9.57 4.51 -3.90
N PRO A 25 -10.23 4.95 -4.99
CA PRO A 25 -10.28 4.16 -6.22
C PRO A 25 -8.89 3.91 -6.83
N ALA A 26 -7.97 4.88 -6.70
CA ALA A 26 -6.60 4.73 -7.17
C ALA A 26 -5.80 3.77 -6.28
N VAL A 27 -6.02 3.84 -4.95
CA VAL A 27 -5.42 2.89 -3.99
C VAL A 27 -5.89 1.46 -4.26
N ASP A 28 -7.18 1.27 -4.52
CA ASP A 28 -7.74 -0.05 -4.86
C ASP A 28 -7.15 -0.60 -6.15
N SER A 29 -7.00 0.25 -7.16
CA SER A 29 -6.34 -0.11 -8.42
C SER A 29 -4.89 -0.53 -8.21
N ALA A 30 -4.12 0.25 -7.44
CA ALA A 30 -2.73 -0.07 -7.11
C ALA A 30 -2.61 -1.37 -6.31
N HIS A 31 -3.49 -1.60 -5.33
CA HIS A 31 -3.56 -2.84 -4.58
C HIS A 31 -3.82 -4.03 -5.52
N ASN A 32 -4.80 -3.91 -6.43
CA ASN A 32 -5.12 -4.98 -7.37
C ASN A 32 -3.97 -5.30 -8.32
N LEU A 33 -3.23 -4.30 -8.79
CA LEU A 33 -2.04 -4.52 -9.61
C LEU A 33 -0.97 -5.30 -8.86
N LEU A 34 -0.69 -4.94 -7.61
CA LEU A 34 0.32 -5.61 -6.77
C LEU A 34 -0.11 -7.03 -6.38
N ALA A 35 -1.29 -7.18 -5.80
CA ALA A 35 -1.80 -8.45 -5.30
C ALA A 35 -1.96 -9.50 -6.41
N HIS A 36 -2.34 -9.07 -7.62
CA HIS A 36 -2.49 -9.97 -8.76
C HIS A 36 -1.26 -10.00 -9.68
N LYS A 37 -0.16 -9.31 -9.33
CA LYS A 37 1.07 -9.20 -10.10
C LYS A 37 0.81 -8.84 -11.57
N LYS A 38 0.11 -7.73 -11.79
CA LYS A 38 -0.26 -7.20 -13.11
C LYS A 38 0.36 -5.83 -13.35
N GLY A 39 0.36 -5.42 -14.62
CA GLY A 39 0.81 -4.11 -15.05
C GLY A 39 2.32 -4.03 -15.29
N PRO A 40 2.83 -2.84 -15.61
CA PRO A 40 4.25 -2.63 -15.90
C PRO A 40 5.12 -2.99 -14.70
N GLY A 41 6.17 -3.79 -14.91
CA GLY A 41 7.12 -4.18 -13.87
C GLY A 41 6.64 -5.30 -12.94
N SER A 42 5.53 -5.98 -13.27
CA SER A 42 5.00 -7.11 -12.50
C SER A 42 5.99 -8.25 -12.28
N GLU A 43 6.96 -8.40 -13.19
CA GLU A 43 8.05 -9.38 -13.13
C GLU A 43 9.03 -9.14 -11.96
N TYR A 44 8.98 -7.97 -11.31
CA TYR A 44 9.87 -7.60 -10.20
C TYR A 44 9.19 -7.63 -8.82
N LEU A 45 8.00 -8.24 -8.71
CA LEU A 45 7.20 -8.25 -7.46
C LEU A 45 7.49 -9.42 -6.51
N GLY A 46 8.61 -10.13 -6.67
CA GLY A 46 8.96 -11.27 -5.82
C GLY A 46 9.15 -10.93 -4.33
N TRP A 47 9.37 -9.66 -4.00
CA TRP A 47 9.45 -9.19 -2.62
C TRP A 47 8.13 -9.28 -1.85
N LEU A 48 6.98 -9.36 -2.54
CA LEU A 48 5.67 -9.51 -1.91
C LEU A 48 5.54 -10.85 -1.19
N ASP A 49 6.06 -11.92 -1.77
CA ASP A 49 5.98 -13.28 -1.20
C ASP A 49 7.18 -13.59 -0.28
N LEU A 50 8.17 -12.70 -0.21
CA LEU A 50 9.41 -12.94 0.52
C LEU A 50 9.19 -13.23 2.02
N PRO A 51 8.33 -12.50 2.75
CA PRO A 51 8.12 -12.80 4.17
C PRO A 51 7.57 -14.20 4.44
N GLU A 52 6.74 -14.73 3.54
CA GLU A 52 6.18 -16.09 3.66
C GLU A 52 7.20 -17.15 3.25
N THR A 53 7.89 -16.93 2.13
CA THR A 53 8.82 -17.90 1.53
C THR A 53 10.18 -17.96 2.23
N ALA A 54 10.63 -16.88 2.85
CA ALA A 54 11.91 -16.84 3.56
C ALA A 54 11.83 -17.35 5.01
N MET A 55 10.62 -17.56 5.54
CA MET A 55 10.40 -18.02 6.92
C MET A 55 9.94 -19.48 7.02
N THR A 56 9.89 -20.21 5.89
CA THR A 56 9.71 -21.66 5.81
C THR A 56 11.04 -22.37 5.55
#